data_AF-A0A9X5XMZ6-F1
#
_entry.id   AF-A0A9X5XMZ6-F1
#
_cell.length_a   1.000
_cell.length_b   1.000
_cell.length_c   1.000
_cell.angle_alpha   90.00
_cell.angle_beta   90.00
_cell.angle_gamma   90.00
#
_symmetry.space_group_name_H-M   'P 1'
#
loop_
_entity.id
_entity.type
_entity.pdbx_description
1 polymer ?
#
loop_
_entity_poly.entity_id
_entity_poly.type
_entity_poly.pdbx_seq_one_letter_code
_entity_poly.pdbx_strand_id
1 'polypeptide(L)'
;LALRGARELAERRLGSVAIDQDGLTCIVLPLDGSRGAAAPLLAAVVPRPAPPELPLLLADATSVLSLSWLAEHTRRKQHRLRIAEAGTREAVMHLLLNGHTSAARQIAGALRPALPAMVRVYVIEGPPRVRGQLVGELTDVAEGAWIVPCPVYADHLFMLAPGDGAPARVWPPGLAAACWIGESSAVPLRETATGYAQAFHALAAARGRPERQASFVANPDLALTIGPAAATWAQAFLSPIRTHRARRAQD
;
A
#
# COMPACT_ATOMS: atom_id res chain seq x y z
N LEU A 1 -39.27 -20.12 -9.16
CA LEU A 1 -39.45 -19.45 -10.46
C LEU A 1 -38.16 -18.85 -11.01
N ALA A 2 -37.56 -17.81 -10.41
CA ALA A 2 -36.34 -17.17 -10.94
C ALA A 2 -35.15 -18.12 -11.19
N LEU A 3 -34.86 -19.05 -10.27
CA LEU A 3 -33.79 -20.05 -10.46
C LEU A 3 -34.06 -21.02 -11.62
N ARG A 4 -35.34 -21.32 -11.91
CA ARG A 4 -35.74 -22.13 -13.07
C ARG A 4 -35.54 -21.34 -14.35
N GLY A 5 -35.96 -20.07 -14.37
CA GLY A 5 -35.68 -19.14 -15.47
C GLY A 5 -34.19 -19.00 -15.76
N ALA A 6 -33.37 -18.85 -14.73
CA ALA A 6 -31.91 -18.81 -14.86
C ALA A 6 -31.34 -20.08 -15.52
N ARG A 7 -31.81 -21.27 -15.12
CA ARG A 7 -31.39 -22.54 -15.73
C ARG A 7 -31.80 -22.64 -17.20
N GLU A 8 -33.07 -22.35 -17.51
CA GLU A 8 -33.56 -22.39 -18.90
C GLU A 8 -32.82 -21.39 -19.80
N LEU A 9 -32.50 -20.20 -19.28
CA LEU A 9 -31.72 -19.20 -20.00
C LEU A 9 -30.29 -19.69 -20.30
N ALA A 10 -29.64 -20.34 -19.32
CA ALA A 10 -28.29 -20.89 -19.46
C ALA A 10 -28.22 -22.11 -20.39
N GLU A 11 -29.14 -23.07 -20.23
CA GLU A 11 -29.20 -24.29 -21.04
C GLU A 11 -29.48 -24.00 -22.52
N ARG A 12 -30.32 -22.99 -22.79
CA ARG A 12 -30.79 -22.67 -24.15
C ARG A 12 -30.05 -21.50 -24.79
N ARG A 13 -29.10 -20.88 -24.08
CA ARG A 13 -28.32 -19.70 -24.52
C ARG A 13 -29.20 -18.55 -25.05
N LEU A 14 -30.29 -18.27 -24.34
CA LEU A 14 -31.27 -17.24 -24.72
C LEU A 14 -30.87 -15.85 -24.19
N GLY A 15 -31.26 -14.80 -24.90
CA GLY A 15 -31.06 -13.40 -24.46
C GLY A 15 -32.08 -12.93 -23.40
N SER A 16 -33.17 -13.66 -23.21
CA SER A 16 -34.15 -13.50 -22.12
C SER A 16 -35.04 -14.73 -22.06
N VAL A 17 -35.72 -14.95 -20.94
CA VAL A 17 -36.77 -15.99 -20.81
C VAL A 17 -37.95 -15.48 -19.99
N ALA A 18 -39.16 -15.84 -20.42
CA ALA A 18 -40.38 -15.63 -19.66
C ALA A 18 -40.99 -17.00 -19.32
N ILE A 19 -41.27 -17.26 -18.05
CA ILE A 19 -41.86 -18.50 -17.56
C ILE A 19 -43.13 -18.17 -16.79
N ASP A 20 -44.22 -18.81 -17.17
CA ASP A 20 -45.49 -18.76 -16.48
C ASP A 20 -45.68 -19.98 -15.58
N GLN A 21 -46.04 -19.76 -14.31
CA GLN A 21 -46.36 -20.84 -13.38
C GLN A 21 -47.30 -20.36 -12.26
N ASP A 22 -48.32 -21.15 -11.92
CA ASP A 22 -49.17 -20.95 -10.74
C ASP A 22 -49.76 -19.53 -10.59
N GLY A 23 -50.16 -18.91 -11.71
CA GLY A 23 -50.71 -17.55 -11.70
C GLY A 23 -49.66 -16.44 -11.68
N LEU A 24 -48.38 -16.76 -11.73
CA LEU A 24 -47.26 -15.83 -11.80
C LEU A 24 -46.56 -15.90 -13.16
N THR A 25 -45.95 -14.79 -13.57
CA THR A 25 -45.02 -14.69 -14.70
C THR A 25 -43.65 -14.28 -14.16
N CYS A 26 -42.61 -14.98 -14.58
CA CYS A 26 -41.22 -14.67 -14.26
C CYS A 26 -40.46 -14.31 -15.53
N ILE A 27 -39.92 -13.10 -15.60
CA ILE A 27 -39.08 -12.63 -16.70
C ILE A 27 -37.64 -12.56 -16.20
N VAL A 28 -36.70 -13.18 -16.92
CA VAL A 28 -35.28 -13.19 -16.58
C VAL A 28 -34.47 -12.66 -17.77
N LEU A 29 -33.59 -11.69 -17.49
CA LEU A 29 -32.65 -11.12 -18.46
C LEU A 29 -31.22 -11.21 -17.90
N PRO A 30 -30.21 -11.48 -18.74
CA PRO A 30 -28.82 -11.39 -18.31
C PRO A 30 -28.42 -9.91 -18.20
N LEU A 31 -27.68 -9.57 -17.15
CA LEU A 31 -26.90 -8.33 -17.16
C LEU A 31 -25.64 -8.56 -18.01
N ASP A 32 -25.14 -7.51 -18.67
CA ASP A 32 -23.91 -7.62 -19.45
C ASP A 32 -22.71 -7.85 -18.52
N GLY A 33 -21.95 -8.91 -18.80
CA GLY A 33 -20.74 -9.28 -18.09
C GLY A 33 -19.48 -9.13 -18.94
N SER A 34 -18.34 -8.86 -18.29
CA SER A 34 -17.04 -9.03 -18.95
C SER A 34 -16.78 -10.51 -19.28
N ARG A 35 -16.14 -10.79 -20.43
CA ARG A 35 -15.76 -12.15 -20.84
C ARG A 35 -15.02 -12.87 -19.70
N GLY A 36 -15.56 -14.00 -19.26
CA GLY A 36 -14.97 -14.85 -18.21
C GLY A 36 -15.53 -14.66 -16.79
N ALA A 37 -16.43 -13.69 -16.56
CA ALA A 37 -17.19 -13.58 -15.31
C ALA A 37 -18.62 -14.11 -15.53
N ALA A 38 -19.16 -14.88 -14.58
CA ALA A 38 -20.57 -15.24 -14.59
C ALA A 38 -21.39 -13.97 -14.35
N ALA A 39 -22.03 -13.46 -15.40
CA ALA A 39 -22.83 -12.26 -15.31
C ALA A 39 -24.08 -12.51 -14.46
N PRO A 40 -24.44 -11.60 -13.56
CA PRO A 40 -25.68 -11.71 -12.79
C PRO A 40 -26.91 -11.62 -13.70
N LEU A 41 -28.03 -12.14 -13.22
CA LEU A 41 -29.31 -12.11 -13.93
C LEU A 41 -30.28 -11.16 -13.21
N LEU A 42 -31.03 -10.37 -13.98
CA LEU A 42 -32.18 -9.63 -13.49
C LEU A 42 -33.42 -10.52 -13.64
N ALA A 43 -34.17 -10.73 -12.55
CA ALA A 43 -35.40 -11.48 -12.57
C ALA A 43 -36.54 -10.67 -11.95
N ALA A 44 -37.65 -10.54 -12.68
CA ALA A 44 -38.91 -10.04 -12.16
C ALA A 44 -39.90 -11.19 -12.03
N VAL A 45 -40.63 -11.24 -10.92
CA VAL A 45 -41.72 -12.21 -10.70
C VAL A 45 -42.96 -11.41 -10.36
N VAL A 46 -43.99 -11.49 -11.19
CA VAL A 46 -45.22 -10.70 -11.06
C VAL A 46 -46.47 -11.59 -11.20
N PRO A 47 -47.61 -11.24 -10.57
CA PRO A 47 -48.89 -11.88 -10.83
C PRO A 47 -49.34 -11.73 -12.28
N ARG A 48 -50.16 -12.67 -12.76
CA ARG A 48 -50.78 -12.61 -14.09
C ARG A 48 -52.10 -11.82 -14.07
N PRO A 49 -52.40 -11.06 -15.15
CA PRO A 49 -51.54 -10.83 -16.31
C PRO A 49 -50.38 -9.87 -15.97
N ALA A 50 -49.19 -10.17 -16.49
CA ALA A 50 -48.04 -9.28 -16.33
C ALA A 50 -48.34 -7.93 -17.01
N PRO A 51 -47.95 -6.79 -16.42
CA PRO A 51 -48.10 -5.49 -17.06
C PRO A 51 -47.41 -5.45 -18.43
N PRO A 52 -48.04 -4.90 -19.49
CA PRO A 52 -47.49 -4.92 -20.84
C PRO A 52 -46.17 -4.15 -20.97
N GLU A 53 -45.93 -3.15 -20.10
CA GLU A 53 -44.72 -2.33 -20.09
C GLU A 53 -43.54 -2.99 -19.36
N LEU A 54 -43.79 -4.04 -18.57
CA LEU A 54 -42.78 -4.68 -17.73
C LEU A 54 -41.56 -5.18 -18.51
N PRO A 55 -41.69 -5.87 -19.67
CA PRO A 55 -40.53 -6.31 -20.43
C PRO A 55 -39.64 -5.15 -20.90
N LEU A 56 -40.24 -4.03 -21.29
CA LEU A 56 -39.50 -2.83 -21.74
C LEU A 56 -38.76 -2.18 -20.58
N LEU A 57 -39.44 -1.98 -19.44
CA LEU A 57 -38.82 -1.46 -18.23
C LEU A 57 -37.65 -2.33 -17.74
N LEU A 58 -37.80 -3.65 -17.83
CA LEU A 58 -36.72 -4.58 -17.48
C LEU A 58 -35.55 -4.50 -18.45
N ALA A 59 -35.80 -4.33 -19.75
CA ALA A 59 -34.75 -4.13 -20.74
C ALA A 59 -33.97 -2.82 -20.47
N ASP A 60 -34.68 -1.71 -20.20
CA ASP A 60 -34.05 -0.43 -19.86
C ASP A 60 -33.24 -0.51 -18.54
N ALA A 61 -33.83 -1.13 -17.52
CA ALA A 61 -33.15 -1.36 -16.24
C ALA A 61 -31.91 -2.26 -16.40
N THR A 62 -31.96 -3.23 -17.31
CA THR A 62 -30.84 -4.15 -17.58
C THR A 62 -29.60 -3.36 -18.02
N SER A 63 -29.72 -2.37 -18.89
CA SER A 63 -28.57 -1.55 -19.33
C SER A 63 -27.92 -0.78 -18.16
N VAL A 64 -28.72 -0.11 -17.32
CA VAL A 64 -28.22 0.68 -16.18
C VAL A 64 -27.60 -0.23 -15.10
N LEU A 65 -28.26 -1.35 -14.80
CA LEU A 65 -27.79 -2.31 -13.81
C LEU A 65 -26.52 -3.02 -14.26
N SER A 66 -26.38 -3.30 -15.56
CA SER A 66 -25.16 -3.91 -16.12
C SER A 66 -23.94 -3.01 -15.93
N LEU A 67 -24.05 -1.72 -16.25
CA LEU A 67 -22.97 -0.76 -16.05
C LEU A 67 -22.62 -0.58 -14.57
N SER A 68 -23.64 -0.47 -13.72
CA SER A 68 -23.47 -0.32 -12.27
C SER A 68 -22.77 -1.54 -11.66
N TRP A 69 -23.20 -2.75 -12.07
CA TRP A 69 -22.57 -3.99 -11.64
C TRP A 69 -21.13 -4.10 -12.11
N LEU A 70 -20.84 -3.77 -13.38
CA LEU A 70 -19.48 -3.85 -13.91
C LEU A 70 -18.53 -2.89 -13.18
N ALA A 71 -18.98 -1.67 -12.92
CA ALA A 71 -18.24 -0.69 -12.14
C ALA A 71 -17.94 -1.18 -10.74
N GLU A 72 -18.95 -1.70 -10.04
CA GLU A 72 -18.80 -2.22 -8.67
C GLU A 72 -17.93 -3.48 -8.61
N HIS A 73 -18.12 -4.42 -9.54
CA HIS A 73 -17.32 -5.64 -9.63
C HIS A 73 -15.85 -5.32 -9.88
N THR A 74 -15.57 -4.39 -10.80
CA THR A 74 -14.22 -3.93 -11.10
C THR A 74 -13.59 -3.24 -9.89
N ARG A 75 -14.32 -2.36 -9.21
CA ARG A 75 -13.86 -1.70 -7.97
C ARG A 75 -13.53 -2.70 -6.87
N ARG A 76 -14.40 -3.70 -6.64
CA ARG A 76 -14.16 -4.79 -5.67
C ARG A 76 -12.93 -5.61 -6.02
N LYS A 77 -12.77 -5.98 -7.29
CA LYS A 77 -11.62 -6.75 -7.77
C LYS A 77 -10.31 -5.95 -7.60
N GLN A 78 -10.31 -4.69 -8.02
CA GLN A 78 -9.18 -3.77 -7.82
C GLN A 78 -8.85 -3.59 -6.33
N HIS A 79 -9.87 -3.47 -5.47
CA HIS A 79 -9.66 -3.35 -4.03
C HIS A 79 -8.99 -4.59 -3.43
N ARG A 80 -9.46 -5.79 -3.80
CA ARG A 80 -8.85 -7.06 -3.37
C ARG A 80 -7.41 -7.19 -3.84
N LEU A 81 -7.11 -6.80 -5.08
CA LEU A 81 -5.75 -6.77 -5.61
C LEU A 81 -4.86 -5.80 -4.83
N ARG A 82 -5.35 -4.59 -4.51
CA ARG A 82 -4.61 -3.62 -3.69
C ARG A 82 -4.30 -4.14 -2.28
N ILE A 83 -5.23 -4.84 -1.63
CA ILE A 83 -4.99 -5.46 -0.32
C ILE A 83 -3.91 -6.55 -0.45
N ALA A 84 -4.03 -7.42 -1.45
CA ALA A 84 -3.05 -8.49 -1.67
C ALA A 84 -1.66 -7.94 -2.00
N GLU A 85 -1.58 -6.90 -2.83
CA GLU A 85 -0.33 -6.20 -3.12
C GLU A 85 0.26 -5.56 -1.86
N ALA A 86 -0.54 -4.85 -1.06
CA ALA A 86 -0.07 -4.25 0.19
C ALA A 86 0.52 -5.30 1.15
N GLY A 87 -0.18 -6.42 1.36
CA GLY A 87 0.33 -7.53 2.17
C GLY A 87 1.61 -8.15 1.60
N THR A 88 1.74 -8.21 0.27
CA THR A 88 2.97 -8.70 -0.39
C THR A 88 4.13 -7.72 -0.17
N ARG A 89 3.88 -6.41 -0.24
CA ARG A 89 4.90 -5.38 0.06
C ARG A 89 5.35 -5.43 1.52
N GLU A 90 4.42 -5.63 2.45
CA GLU A 90 4.73 -5.83 3.87
C GLU A 90 5.60 -7.08 4.08
N ALA A 91 5.28 -8.20 3.43
CA ALA A 91 6.09 -9.41 3.51
C ALA A 91 7.52 -9.20 2.97
N VAL A 92 7.67 -8.52 1.82
CA VAL A 92 8.98 -8.14 1.27
C VAL A 92 9.76 -7.30 2.27
N MET A 93 9.11 -6.33 2.90
CA MET A 93 9.73 -5.48 3.91
C MET A 93 10.21 -6.28 5.13
N HIS A 94 9.40 -7.21 5.64
CA HIS A 94 9.82 -8.11 6.71
C HIS A 94 11.03 -8.95 6.32
N LEU A 95 11.09 -9.47 5.09
CA LEU A 95 12.26 -10.21 4.61
C LEU A 95 13.52 -9.33 4.56
N LEU A 96 13.40 -8.07 4.12
CA LEU A 96 14.52 -7.13 4.09
C LEU A 96 15.05 -6.79 5.49
N LEU A 97 14.16 -6.57 6.46
CA LEU A 97 14.54 -6.31 7.85
C LEU A 97 15.23 -7.52 8.51
N ASN A 98 14.90 -8.73 8.10
CA ASN A 98 15.53 -9.96 8.59
C ASN A 98 16.75 -10.41 7.77
N GLY A 99 17.21 -9.58 6.82
CA GLY A 99 18.39 -9.88 6.00
C GLY A 99 18.17 -10.91 4.87
N HIS A 100 16.93 -11.35 4.64
CA HIS A 100 16.56 -12.29 3.57
C HIS A 100 16.42 -11.60 2.20
N THR A 101 17.45 -10.86 1.77
CA THR A 101 17.39 -9.98 0.59
C THR A 101 17.11 -10.72 -0.73
N SER A 102 17.62 -11.95 -0.89
CA SER A 102 17.37 -12.74 -2.11
C SER A 102 15.89 -13.11 -2.26
N ALA A 103 15.27 -13.63 -1.20
CA ALA A 103 13.84 -13.94 -1.18
C ALA A 103 12.99 -12.67 -1.36
N ALA A 104 13.38 -11.56 -0.71
CA ALA A 104 12.73 -10.28 -0.88
C ALA A 104 12.72 -9.82 -2.35
N ARG A 105 13.87 -9.92 -3.05
CA ARG A 105 13.98 -9.58 -4.48
C ARG A 105 13.12 -10.48 -5.36
N GLN A 106 13.08 -11.78 -5.07
CA GLN A 106 12.27 -12.73 -5.83
C GLN A 106 10.78 -12.40 -5.75
N ILE A 107 10.26 -12.16 -4.54
CA ILE A 107 8.85 -11.81 -4.34
C ILE A 107 8.55 -10.44 -4.94
N ALA A 108 9.42 -9.46 -4.70
CA ALA A 108 9.28 -8.12 -5.25
C ALA A 108 9.34 -8.06 -6.78
N GLY A 109 9.92 -9.07 -7.44
CA GLY A 109 9.98 -9.16 -8.91
C GLY A 109 8.61 -9.20 -9.59
N ALA A 110 7.55 -9.58 -8.87
CA ALA A 110 6.17 -9.55 -9.36
C ALA A 110 5.49 -8.18 -9.16
N LEU A 111 6.15 -7.24 -8.48
CA LEU A 111 5.61 -5.95 -8.07
C LEU A 111 6.34 -4.80 -8.77
N ARG A 112 5.71 -3.63 -8.75
CA ARG A 112 6.32 -2.36 -9.16
C ARG A 112 6.24 -1.36 -8.00
N PRO A 113 7.25 -0.49 -7.84
CA PRO A 113 8.51 -0.40 -8.61
C PRO A 113 9.50 -1.52 -8.25
N ALA A 114 10.55 -1.74 -9.04
CA ALA A 114 11.57 -2.75 -8.69
C ALA A 114 12.39 -2.30 -7.46
N LEU A 115 12.90 -3.25 -6.66
CA LEU A 115 13.75 -2.91 -5.50
C LEU A 115 15.12 -2.38 -5.94
N PRO A 116 15.54 -1.18 -5.49
CA PRO A 116 16.85 -0.62 -5.84
C PRO A 116 18.03 -1.45 -5.33
N ALA A 117 19.24 -1.16 -5.83
CA ALA A 117 20.47 -1.70 -5.27
C ALA A 117 20.87 -0.96 -3.98
N MET A 118 20.76 0.38 -4.00
CA MET A 118 20.98 1.28 -2.89
C MET A 118 19.68 1.97 -2.51
N VAL A 119 19.37 2.04 -1.22
CA VAL A 119 18.12 2.58 -0.70
C VAL A 119 18.36 3.64 0.37
N ARG A 120 17.47 4.62 0.43
CA ARG A 120 17.27 5.48 1.60
C ARG A 120 15.99 5.05 2.29
N VAL A 121 16.07 4.86 3.59
CA VAL A 121 14.94 4.50 4.44
C VAL A 121 14.38 5.78 5.05
N TYR A 122 13.06 5.92 5.00
CA TYR A 122 12.35 6.96 5.72
C TYR A 122 11.37 6.32 6.69
N VAL A 123 11.35 6.83 7.92
CA VAL A 123 10.30 6.55 8.90
C VAL A 123 9.51 7.83 9.08
N ILE A 124 8.22 7.76 8.75
CA ILE A 124 7.32 8.92 8.75
C ILE A 124 6.27 8.67 9.83
N GLU A 125 6.27 9.50 10.85
CA GLU A 125 5.28 9.48 11.93
C GLU A 125 4.20 10.52 11.66
N GLY A 126 2.95 10.11 11.70
CA GLY A 126 1.82 11.01 11.52
C GLY A 126 0.53 10.44 12.13
N PRO A 127 -0.54 11.25 12.24
CA PRO A 127 -1.76 10.80 12.88
C PRO A 127 -2.42 9.64 12.09
N PRO A 128 -2.96 8.60 12.76
CA PRO A 128 -3.58 7.45 12.09
C PRO A 128 -4.65 7.80 11.07
N ARG A 129 -5.42 8.86 11.35
CA ARG A 129 -6.53 9.35 10.51
C ARG A 129 -6.07 9.86 9.15
N VAL A 130 -4.82 10.32 9.04
CA VAL A 130 -4.27 10.92 7.82
C VAL A 130 -3.46 9.89 7.02
N ARG A 131 -3.13 8.73 7.59
CA ARG A 131 -2.25 7.71 6.99
C ARG A 131 -2.70 7.25 5.59
N GLY A 132 -4.00 7.04 5.39
CA GLY A 132 -4.54 6.62 4.09
C GLY A 132 -4.37 7.69 3.01
N GLN A 133 -4.62 8.95 3.36
CA GLN A 133 -4.36 10.11 2.49
C GLN A 133 -2.86 10.28 2.24
N LEU A 134 -2.05 10.12 3.28
CA LEU A 134 -0.60 10.22 3.25
C LEU A 134 0.02 9.23 2.28
N VAL A 135 -0.43 7.98 2.28
CA VAL A 135 0.06 6.97 1.32
C VAL A 135 -0.24 7.37 -0.12
N GLY A 136 -1.41 7.97 -0.39
CA GLY A 136 -1.76 8.50 -1.72
C GLY A 136 -0.81 9.63 -2.14
N GLU A 137 -0.73 10.68 -1.33
CA GLU A 137 0.15 11.83 -1.59
C GLU A 137 1.62 11.41 -1.75
N LEU A 138 2.08 10.46 -0.92
CA LEU A 138 3.43 9.93 -1.00
C LEU A 138 3.66 9.09 -2.26
N THR A 139 2.67 8.32 -2.71
CA THR A 139 2.81 7.52 -3.95
C THR A 139 2.98 8.43 -5.16
N ASP A 140 2.32 9.59 -5.17
CA ASP A 140 2.39 10.54 -6.28
C ASP A 140 3.74 11.28 -6.33
N VAL A 141 4.35 11.59 -5.18
CA VAL A 141 5.62 12.34 -5.11
C VAL A 141 6.86 11.47 -4.95
N ALA A 142 6.70 10.21 -4.54
CA ALA A 142 7.79 9.27 -4.30
C ALA A 142 7.88 8.22 -5.40
N GLU A 143 8.20 8.70 -6.61
CA GLU A 143 8.49 7.83 -7.74
C GLU A 143 9.57 6.80 -7.38
N GLY A 144 9.32 5.54 -7.74
CA GLY A 144 10.24 4.44 -7.46
C GLY A 144 10.28 4.01 -5.98
N ALA A 145 9.49 4.62 -5.10
CA ALA A 145 9.49 4.28 -3.69
C ALA A 145 8.54 3.12 -3.34
N TRP A 146 8.93 2.36 -2.32
CA TRP A 146 8.09 1.37 -1.67
C TRP A 146 7.59 1.96 -0.36
N ILE A 147 6.27 2.02 -0.19
CA ILE A 147 5.64 2.57 1.01
C ILE A 147 4.79 1.47 1.63
N VAL A 148 5.00 1.22 2.92
CA VAL A 148 4.26 0.23 3.72
C VAL A 148 4.02 0.75 5.13
N PRO A 149 3.00 0.24 5.85
CA PRO A 149 2.93 0.39 7.29
C PRO A 149 4.22 -0.05 7.97
N CYS A 150 4.64 0.66 9.02
CA CYS A 150 5.77 0.21 9.83
C CYS A 150 5.38 -1.07 10.59
N PRO A 151 6.23 -2.11 10.60
CA PRO A 151 5.92 -3.37 11.28
C PRO A 151 5.94 -3.27 12.81
N VAL A 152 6.49 -2.19 13.38
CA VAL A 152 6.69 -2.03 14.83
C VAL A 152 5.70 -1.03 15.44
N TYR A 153 5.40 0.05 14.73
CA TYR A 153 4.60 1.17 15.27
C TYR A 153 3.43 1.50 14.34
N ALA A 154 2.22 1.47 14.88
CA ALA A 154 0.98 1.67 14.11
C ALA A 154 0.88 3.06 13.45
N ASP A 155 1.50 4.07 14.08
CA ASP A 155 1.46 5.47 13.64
C ASP A 155 2.59 5.82 12.67
N HIS A 156 3.42 4.84 12.30
CA HIS A 156 4.55 5.05 11.40
C HIS A 156 4.27 4.44 10.02
N LEU A 157 4.71 5.16 8.98
CA LEU A 157 4.95 4.61 7.66
C LEU A 157 6.44 4.35 7.50
N PHE A 158 6.73 3.29 6.76
CA PHE A 158 8.06 2.94 6.32
C PHE A 158 8.15 3.12 4.81
N MET A 159 9.17 3.84 4.35
CA MET A 159 9.41 4.07 2.95
C MET A 159 10.84 3.70 2.56
N LEU A 160 10.99 2.94 1.47
CA LEU A 160 12.26 2.75 0.77
C LEU A 160 12.22 3.60 -0.48
N ALA A 161 13.15 4.54 -0.62
CA ALA A 161 13.39 5.24 -1.87
C ALA A 161 14.75 4.83 -2.46
N PRO A 162 14.97 5.00 -3.77
CA PRO A 162 16.30 4.91 -4.36
C PRO A 162 17.30 5.82 -3.64
N GLY A 163 18.50 5.31 -3.35
CA GLY A 163 19.53 6.02 -2.58
C GLY A 163 20.65 6.65 -3.41
N ASP A 164 20.80 6.23 -4.67
CA ASP A 164 21.84 6.63 -5.61
C ASP A 164 21.41 7.81 -6.49
N GLY A 165 22.18 8.90 -6.47
CA GLY A 165 21.99 10.06 -7.38
C GLY A 165 20.68 10.85 -7.20
N ALA A 166 19.80 10.43 -6.30
CA ALA A 166 18.54 11.12 -6.04
C ALA A 166 18.79 12.42 -5.25
N PRO A 167 18.18 13.55 -5.66
CA PRO A 167 18.23 14.79 -4.89
C PRO A 167 17.54 14.60 -3.53
N ALA A 168 17.86 15.49 -2.58
CA ALA A 168 17.15 15.54 -1.31
C ALA A 168 15.64 15.65 -1.57
N ARG A 169 14.87 14.81 -0.88
CA ARG A 169 13.43 14.70 -1.13
C ARG A 169 12.73 15.98 -0.67
N VAL A 170 11.98 16.59 -1.59
CA VAL A 170 11.07 17.69 -1.26
C VAL A 170 9.74 17.09 -0.83
N TRP A 171 9.33 17.37 0.40
CA TRP A 171 8.07 16.88 0.95
C TRP A 171 6.92 17.84 0.60
N PRO A 172 5.72 17.32 0.30
CA PRO A 172 4.53 18.14 0.18
C PRO A 172 4.33 18.99 1.44
N PRO A 173 3.94 20.28 1.32
CA PRO A 173 3.78 21.17 2.47
C PRO A 173 2.83 20.62 3.54
N GLY A 174 1.73 19.96 3.12
CA GLY A 174 0.78 19.33 4.06
C GLY A 174 1.43 18.20 4.88
N LEU A 175 2.27 17.39 4.24
CA LEU A 175 2.99 16.31 4.91
C LEU A 175 4.05 16.86 5.86
N ALA A 176 4.86 17.81 5.40
CA ALA A 176 5.88 18.45 6.22
C ALA A 176 5.29 19.17 7.45
N ALA A 177 4.07 19.70 7.33
CA ALA A 177 3.37 20.37 8.43
C ALA A 177 2.65 19.39 9.38
N ALA A 178 2.36 18.16 8.98
CA ALA A 178 1.57 17.20 9.76
C ALA A 178 2.37 16.02 10.32
N CYS A 179 3.56 15.75 9.78
CA CYS A 179 4.35 14.56 10.09
C CYS A 179 5.74 14.89 10.61
N TRP A 180 6.33 13.95 11.33
CA TRP A 180 7.77 13.92 11.63
C TRP A 180 8.45 12.89 10.74
N ILE A 181 9.65 13.22 10.25
CA ILE A 181 10.36 12.39 9.28
C ILE A 181 11.79 12.16 9.72
N GLY A 182 12.15 10.89 9.85
CA GLY A 182 13.53 10.45 9.96
C GLY A 182 14.01 9.82 8.66
N GLU A 183 15.17 10.26 8.18
CA GLU A 183 15.82 9.73 6.98
C GLU A 183 17.12 9.00 7.36
N SER A 184 17.41 7.86 6.72
CA SER A 184 18.70 7.17 6.83
C SER A 184 19.76 7.72 5.88
N SER A 185 21.03 7.35 6.10
CA SER A 185 22.00 7.43 5.01
C SER A 185 21.61 6.45 3.87
N ALA A 186 22.17 6.64 2.67
CA ALA A 186 22.00 5.67 1.60
C ALA A 186 22.76 4.38 1.94
N VAL A 187 22.04 3.25 1.97
CA VAL A 187 22.58 1.94 2.33
C VAL A 187 22.32 0.91 1.23
N PRO A 188 23.17 -0.12 1.08
CA PRO A 188 22.84 -1.27 0.24
C PRO A 188 21.51 -1.92 0.67
N LEU A 189 20.73 -2.45 -0.26
CA LEU A 189 19.43 -3.06 0.05
C LEU A 189 19.52 -4.16 1.14
N ARG A 190 20.63 -4.91 1.18
CA ARG A 190 20.87 -5.93 2.21
C ARG A 190 21.00 -5.37 3.63
N GLU A 191 21.30 -4.08 3.75
CA GLU A 191 21.48 -3.33 5.00
C GLU A 191 20.23 -2.51 5.35
N THR A 192 19.05 -2.88 4.82
CA THR A 192 17.77 -2.20 5.10
C THR A 192 17.47 -2.12 6.60
N ALA A 193 17.83 -3.14 7.38
CA ALA A 193 17.69 -3.11 8.84
C ALA A 193 18.53 -1.99 9.49
N THR A 194 19.77 -1.80 9.03
CA THR A 194 20.63 -0.69 9.43
C THR A 194 20.02 0.65 9.03
N GLY A 195 19.55 0.76 7.78
CA GLY A 195 18.85 1.96 7.30
C GLY A 195 17.62 2.29 8.15
N TYR A 196 16.82 1.29 8.53
CA TYR A 196 15.68 1.46 9.43
C TYR A 196 16.08 2.01 10.79
N ALA A 197 17.09 1.42 11.43
CA ALA A 197 17.58 1.90 12.72
C ALA A 197 18.07 3.36 12.64
N GLN A 198 18.82 3.70 11.58
CA GLN A 198 19.28 5.06 11.31
C GLN A 198 18.11 6.05 11.16
N ALA A 199 17.14 5.71 10.31
CA ALA A 199 15.96 6.55 10.08
C ALA A 199 15.12 6.71 11.36
N PHE A 200 14.99 5.65 12.16
CA PHE A 200 14.29 5.71 13.45
C PHE A 200 15.00 6.63 14.45
N HIS A 201 16.34 6.58 14.52
CA HIS A 201 17.10 7.53 15.34
C HIS A 201 16.97 8.97 14.84
N ALA A 202 16.98 9.17 13.53
CA ALA A 202 16.74 10.48 12.94
C ALA A 202 15.32 10.99 13.27
N LEU A 203 14.31 10.13 13.22
CA LEU A 203 12.94 10.48 13.60
C LEU A 203 12.86 10.97 15.06
N ALA A 204 13.56 10.30 15.98
CA ALA A 204 13.62 10.74 17.37
C ALA A 204 14.19 12.16 17.51
N ALA A 205 15.21 12.52 16.71
CA ALA A 205 15.74 13.88 16.66
C ALA A 205 14.77 14.86 15.98
N ALA A 206 14.07 14.43 14.94
CA ALA A 206 13.12 15.25 14.19
C ALA A 206 11.97 15.77 15.08
N ARG A 207 11.53 15.00 16.08
CA ARG A 207 10.50 15.40 17.05
C ARG A 207 10.84 16.67 17.83
N GLY A 208 12.13 16.91 18.08
CA GLY A 208 12.62 18.10 18.77
C GLY A 208 12.94 19.29 17.87
N ARG A 209 12.75 19.17 16.55
CA ARG A 209 13.12 20.20 15.56
C ARG A 209 11.91 20.93 15.00
N PRO A 210 11.99 22.26 14.77
CA PRO A 210 10.90 23.01 14.15
C PRO A 210 10.62 22.54 12.72
N GLU A 211 11.64 22.07 12.00
CA GLU A 211 11.51 21.53 10.64
C GLU A 211 10.81 20.17 10.61
N ARG A 212 10.66 19.49 11.77
CA ARG A 212 10.09 18.14 11.92
C ARG A 212 10.73 17.07 11.05
N GLN A 213 11.94 17.34 10.58
CA GLN A 213 12.71 16.47 9.71
C GLN A 213 14.13 16.36 10.23
N ALA A 214 14.70 15.17 10.15
CA ALA A 214 16.12 14.97 10.37
C ALA A 214 16.63 13.81 9.52
N SER A 215 17.86 13.94 9.07
CA SER A 215 18.58 12.88 8.38
C SER A 215 19.68 12.34 9.29
N PHE A 216 19.89 11.03 9.26
CA PHE A 216 20.96 10.38 9.97
C PHE A 216 22.30 10.76 9.35
N VAL A 217 23.20 11.27 10.18
CA VAL A 217 24.59 11.51 9.82
C VAL A 217 25.44 10.50 10.58
N ALA A 218 26.15 9.62 9.86
CA ALA A 218 26.93 8.55 10.47
C ALA A 218 28.10 9.04 11.33
N ASN A 219 28.57 10.26 11.06
CA ASN A 219 29.63 10.91 11.85
C ASN A 219 29.23 12.36 12.11
N PRO A 220 28.26 12.60 13.02
CA PRO A 220 27.84 13.95 13.33
C PRO A 220 29.02 14.66 14.00
N ASP A 221 29.28 15.90 13.61
CA ASP A 221 30.29 16.70 14.28
C ASP A 221 29.84 16.94 15.73
N LEU A 222 30.47 16.22 16.66
CA LEU A 222 30.20 16.34 18.09
C LEU A 222 30.43 17.78 18.55
N ALA A 223 31.40 18.51 17.99
CA ALA A 223 31.67 19.89 18.36
C ALA A 223 30.49 20.81 18.01
N LEU A 224 29.80 20.55 16.90
CA LEU A 224 28.59 21.29 16.52
C LEU A 224 27.37 20.92 17.37
N THR A 225 27.34 19.72 17.94
CA THR A 225 26.16 19.19 18.64
C THR A 225 26.18 19.48 20.15
N ILE A 226 27.32 19.33 20.80
CA ILE A 226 27.47 19.53 22.25
C ILE A 226 28.34 20.74 22.61
N GLY A 227 28.82 21.47 21.60
CA GLY A 227 29.75 22.59 21.76
C GLY A 227 31.21 22.12 21.87
N PRO A 228 32.18 22.98 21.52
CA PRO A 228 33.59 22.60 21.42
C PRO A 228 34.17 22.09 22.76
N ALA A 229 33.78 22.71 23.89
CA ALA A 229 34.25 22.32 25.21
C ALA A 229 33.78 20.91 25.63
N ALA A 230 32.51 20.59 25.40
CA ALA A 230 31.97 19.27 25.72
C ALA A 230 32.46 18.21 24.72
N ALA A 231 32.73 18.59 23.47
CA ALA A 231 33.29 17.68 22.48
C ALA A 231 34.70 17.20 22.84
N THR A 232 35.58 18.08 23.35
CA THR A 232 36.89 17.67 23.86
C THR A 232 36.76 16.68 25.01
N TRP A 233 35.88 16.97 25.98
CA TRP A 233 35.60 16.04 27.08
C TRP A 233 35.06 14.70 26.57
N ALA A 234 34.07 14.70 25.68
CA ALA A 234 33.45 13.49 25.16
C ALA A 234 34.42 12.65 24.33
N GLN A 235 35.29 13.28 23.52
CA GLN A 235 36.34 12.56 22.80
C GLN A 235 37.32 11.89 23.75
N ALA A 236 37.80 12.62 24.77
CA ALA A 236 38.71 12.06 25.77
C ALA A 236 38.03 10.90 26.54
N PHE A 237 36.77 11.08 26.93
CA PHE A 237 36.00 10.09 27.68
C PHE A 237 35.71 8.81 26.86
N LEU A 238 35.35 8.94 25.58
CA LEU A 238 34.98 7.80 24.71
C LEU A 238 36.17 7.15 24.00
N SER A 239 37.34 7.80 23.96
CA SER A 239 38.54 7.29 23.29
C SER A 239 38.90 5.85 23.67
N PRO A 240 38.85 5.43 24.95
CA PRO A 240 39.15 4.05 25.34
C PRO A 240 38.21 3.02 24.72
N ILE A 241 36.92 3.36 24.55
CA ILE A 241 35.92 2.48 23.93
C ILE A 241 36.12 2.43 22.42
N ARG A 242 36.40 3.58 21.80
CA ARG A 242 36.60 3.69 20.34
C ARG A 242 37.86 2.99 19.84
N THR A 243 38.89 2.95 20.66
CA THR A 243 40.17 2.29 20.35
C THR A 243 40.21 0.84 20.84
N HIS A 244 39.17 0.40 21.56
CA HIS A 244 39.07 -0.97 22.02
C HIS A 244 38.98 -1.92 20.81
N ARG A 245 39.94 -2.84 20.72
CA ARG A 245 39.85 -4.00 19.85
C ARG A 245 39.58 -5.22 20.72
N ALA A 246 38.42 -5.84 20.54
CA ALA A 246 38.11 -7.12 21.16
C ALA A 246 39.21 -8.13 20.82
N ARG A 247 39.73 -8.83 21.83
CA ARG A 247 40.86 -9.77 21.69
C ARG A 247 40.41 -11.12 21.12
N ARG A 248 39.10 -11.38 21.06
CA ARG A 248 38.44 -12.56 20.47
C ARG A 248 37.15 -12.14 19.79
N ALA A 249 36.70 -12.89 18.78
CA ALA A 249 35.49 -12.59 18.01
C ALA A 249 34.16 -12.78 18.78
N GLN A 250 34.22 -13.19 20.06
CA GLN A 250 33.07 -13.46 20.92
C GLN A 250 33.05 -12.63 22.22
N ASP A 251 34.02 -11.73 22.41
CA ASP A 251 34.01 -10.72 23.50
C ASP A 251 33.50 -9.38 22.95
#